data_AF-A0A3P1UM90-F1
#
_entry.id   AF-A0A3P1UM90-F1
#
_cell.length_a   1.000
_cell.length_b   1.000
_cell.length_c   1.000
_cell.angle_alpha   90.00
_cell.angle_beta   90.00
_cell.angle_gamma   90.00
#
_symmetry.space_group_name_H-M   'P 1'
#
loop_
_entity.id
_entity.type
_entity.pdbx_description
1 polymer ?
#
loop_
_entity_poly.entity_id
_entity_poly.type
_entity_poly.pdbx_seq_one_letter_code
_entity_poly.pdbx_strand_id
1 'polypeptide(L)'
;MSEAVTQTSAAVMAPPPVVREWTRARIAGHIFVGIWALLFAGLAIYLYNVWRIDLFETYGPRYWSGLLITLKLVVVSILVGAALSIPIAAARMSNNRWLKAIAFGYVYFFRGTPLLAQTFLIYYGFGTFRPFLESIGLWVFFRDAWNCAILAFSLNTAAYQAEILRGAIQSVAMGQWEGAAALGISKRVTFWKVILPQALIVALRPYGNEIILMIKGSAIVAIITVLDLMGETRRAYSRTFDFQTYLWAAVIYLLIVEALRHIWDYLERKLTRHLVR
;
A
#
# COMPACT_ATOMS: atom_id res chain seq x y z
N MET A 1 2.47 9.68 -83.23
CA MET A 1 3.71 9.42 -82.47
C MET A 1 3.58 10.23 -81.19
N SER A 2 3.15 9.65 -80.06
CA SER A 2 3.98 8.85 -79.14
C SER A 2 5.29 9.60 -78.88
N GLU A 3 5.48 10.24 -77.72
CA GLU A 3 6.00 9.52 -76.56
C GLU A 3 5.57 10.12 -75.22
N ALA A 4 5.40 9.20 -74.28
CA ALA A 4 4.89 9.38 -72.94
C ALA A 4 5.87 10.12 -72.02
N VAL A 5 5.35 11.14 -71.32
CA VAL A 5 5.96 11.71 -70.12
C VAL A 5 5.87 10.67 -69.01
N THR A 6 6.91 9.85 -68.88
CA THR A 6 7.02 8.88 -67.79
C THR A 6 7.74 9.58 -66.63
N GLN A 7 6.99 10.30 -65.79
CA GLN A 7 7.49 10.75 -64.49
C GLN A 7 7.73 9.51 -63.62
N THR A 8 8.99 9.08 -63.54
CA THR A 8 9.41 8.02 -62.65
C THR A 8 9.33 8.54 -61.22
N SER A 9 8.37 8.02 -60.45
CA SER A 9 8.35 8.14 -58.99
C SER A 9 9.72 7.70 -58.45
N ALA A 10 10.49 8.65 -57.92
CA ALA A 10 11.72 8.32 -57.20
C ALA A 10 11.32 7.52 -55.95
N ALA A 11 11.50 6.20 -56.02
CA ALA A 11 11.31 5.31 -54.88
C ALA A 11 12.23 5.79 -53.75
N VAL A 12 11.64 6.28 -52.66
CA VAL A 12 12.36 6.64 -51.43
C VAL A 12 13.02 5.35 -50.92
N MET A 13 14.32 5.20 -51.18
CA MET A 13 15.09 4.04 -50.75
C MET A 13 15.09 4.03 -49.21
N ALA A 14 14.53 2.98 -48.61
CA ALA A 14 14.53 2.83 -47.16
C ALA A 14 15.99 2.86 -46.65
N PRO A 15 16.29 3.60 -45.56
CA PRO A 15 17.65 3.67 -45.03
C PRO A 15 18.16 2.26 -44.69
N PRO A 16 19.46 1.99 -44.89
CA PRO A 16 20.04 0.68 -44.62
C PRO A 16 19.80 0.28 -43.16
N PRO A 17 19.56 -1.02 -42.87
CA PRO A 17 19.28 -1.48 -41.53
C PRO A 17 20.47 -1.16 -40.62
N VAL A 18 20.22 -0.45 -39.52
CA VAL A 18 21.25 -0.09 -38.54
C VAL A 18 21.84 -1.37 -37.96
N VAL A 19 23.11 -1.63 -38.23
CA VAL A 19 23.83 -2.79 -37.69
C VAL A 19 23.99 -2.56 -36.18
N ARG A 20 23.27 -3.32 -35.37
CA ARG A 20 23.33 -3.21 -33.90
C ARG A 20 24.65 -3.81 -33.39
N GLU A 21 25.67 -2.98 -33.25
CA GLU A 21 26.91 -3.42 -32.62
C GLU A 21 26.73 -3.67 -31.12
N TRP A 22 27.48 -4.64 -30.60
CA TRP A 22 27.50 -4.96 -29.18
C TRP A 22 28.39 -3.97 -28.44
N THR A 23 27.79 -2.90 -27.95
CA THR A 23 28.48 -1.94 -27.08
C THR A 23 28.86 -2.60 -25.75
N ARG A 24 29.98 -2.20 -25.14
CA ARG A 24 30.42 -2.66 -23.81
C ARG A 24 29.32 -2.56 -22.74
N ALA A 25 28.50 -1.51 -22.80
CA ALA A 25 27.34 -1.32 -21.92
C ALA A 25 26.26 -2.42 -22.09
N ARG A 26 26.02 -2.89 -23.32
CA ARG A 26 25.05 -3.96 -23.61
C ARG A 26 25.59 -5.31 -23.12
N ILE A 27 26.88 -5.58 -23.32
CA ILE A 27 27.54 -6.78 -22.79
C ILE A 27 27.45 -6.80 -21.26
N ALA A 28 27.80 -5.69 -20.60
CA ALA A 28 27.67 -5.57 -19.15
C ALA A 28 26.22 -5.77 -18.68
N GLY A 29 25.24 -5.23 -19.41
CA GLY A 29 23.82 -5.44 -19.14
C GLY A 29 23.41 -6.92 -19.22
N HIS A 30 23.82 -7.64 -20.27
CA HIS A 30 23.51 -9.06 -20.40
C HIS A 30 24.23 -9.93 -19.37
N ILE A 31 25.49 -9.60 -19.01
CA ILE A 31 26.20 -10.29 -17.93
C ILE A 31 25.48 -10.08 -16.61
N PHE A 32 25.08 -8.85 -16.30
CA PHE A 32 24.33 -8.53 -15.08
C PHE A 32 23.01 -9.30 -15.02
N VAL A 33 22.22 -9.27 -16.09
CA VAL A 33 20.97 -10.05 -16.18
C VAL A 33 21.23 -11.55 -16.07
N GLY A 34 22.30 -12.05 -16.70
CA GLY A 34 22.72 -13.46 -16.63
C GLY A 34 23.07 -13.89 -15.20
N ILE A 35 23.84 -13.08 -14.47
CA ILE A 35 24.17 -13.34 -13.06
C ILE A 35 22.89 -13.41 -12.23
N TRP A 36 21.97 -12.45 -12.39
CA TRP A 36 20.69 -12.47 -11.69
C TRP A 36 19.84 -13.69 -12.02
N ALA A 37 19.77 -14.09 -13.29
CA ALA A 37 19.05 -15.28 -13.71
C ALA A 37 19.63 -16.56 -13.09
N LEU A 38 20.97 -16.67 -13.03
CA LEU A 38 21.65 -17.79 -12.41
C LEU A 38 21.43 -17.84 -10.89
N LEU A 39 21.51 -16.69 -10.21
CA LEU A 39 21.21 -16.62 -8.77
C LEU A 39 19.76 -17.02 -8.48
N PHE A 40 18.81 -16.56 -9.29
CA PHE A 40 17.40 -16.93 -9.16
C PHE A 40 17.17 -18.42 -9.40
N ALA A 41 17.79 -18.99 -10.45
CA ALA A 41 17.71 -20.43 -10.73
C ALA A 41 18.34 -21.26 -9.59
N GLY A 42 19.50 -20.85 -9.09
CA GLY A 42 20.16 -21.49 -7.95
C GLY A 42 19.30 -21.46 -6.69
N LEU A 43 18.65 -20.32 -6.40
CA LEU A 43 17.69 -20.20 -5.31
C LEU A 43 16.50 -21.14 -5.52
N ALA A 44 15.89 -21.15 -6.71
CA ALA A 44 14.74 -22.00 -7.01
C ALA A 44 15.07 -23.50 -6.84
N ILE A 45 16.25 -23.93 -7.30
CA ILE A 45 16.74 -25.31 -7.13
C ILE A 45 16.95 -25.62 -5.65
N TYR A 46 17.59 -24.72 -4.89
CA TYR A 46 17.77 -24.88 -3.44
C TYR A 46 16.42 -25.03 -2.72
N LEU A 47 15.44 -24.17 -3.04
CA LEU A 47 14.10 -24.21 -2.45
C LEU A 47 13.36 -25.51 -2.79
N TYR A 48 13.50 -26.01 -4.02
CA TYR A 48 12.92 -27.29 -4.43
C TYR A 48 13.53 -28.47 -3.66
N ASN A 49 14.85 -28.50 -3.53
CA ASN A 49 15.56 -29.60 -2.85
C ASN A 49 15.29 -29.65 -1.35
N VAL A 50 15.08 -28.50 -0.71
CA VAL A 50 14.80 -28.42 0.73
C VAL A 50 13.31 -28.50 1.02
N TRP A 51 12.43 -28.70 0.02
CA TRP A 51 10.99 -28.62 0.20
C TRP A 51 10.39 -29.75 1.08
N ARG A 52 10.18 -29.48 2.36
CA ARG A 52 9.48 -30.37 3.31
C ARG A 52 7.99 -30.01 3.49
N ILE A 53 7.10 -30.95 3.17
CA ILE A 53 5.63 -30.79 3.22
C ILE A 53 5.08 -31.00 4.64
N ASP A 54 5.73 -31.84 5.45
CA ASP A 54 5.32 -32.17 6.82
C ASP A 54 5.32 -30.96 7.78
N LEU A 55 6.20 -29.99 7.52
CA LEU A 55 6.21 -28.71 8.23
C LEU A 55 4.92 -27.91 7.97
N PHE A 56 4.41 -27.95 6.75
CA PHE A 56 3.17 -27.24 6.39
C PHE A 56 1.96 -27.87 7.06
N GLU A 57 1.88 -29.21 7.13
CA GLU A 57 0.78 -29.89 7.84
C GLU A 57 0.77 -29.55 9.33
N THR A 58 1.96 -29.47 9.94
CA THR A 58 2.11 -29.19 11.37
C THR A 58 1.79 -27.74 11.74
N TYR A 59 2.23 -26.77 10.92
CA TYR A 59 2.12 -25.33 11.21
C TYR A 59 1.02 -24.62 10.42
N GLY A 60 0.44 -25.25 9.41
CA GLY A 60 -0.64 -24.73 8.56
C GLY A 60 -1.81 -24.12 9.34
N PRO A 61 -2.37 -24.83 10.34
CA PRO A 61 -3.43 -24.27 11.19
C PRO A 61 -3.00 -23.00 11.94
N ARG A 62 -1.73 -22.90 12.34
CA ARG A 62 -1.19 -21.70 13.02
C ARG A 62 -1.00 -20.54 12.04
N TYR A 63 -0.54 -20.81 10.82
CA TYR A 63 -0.50 -19.79 9.77
C TYR A 63 -1.89 -19.25 9.45
N TRP A 64 -2.91 -20.11 9.43
CA TRP A 64 -4.29 -19.69 9.24
C TRP A 64 -4.78 -18.80 10.39
N SER A 65 -4.53 -19.18 11.65
CA SER A 65 -4.90 -18.32 12.79
C SER A 65 -4.16 -16.98 12.78
N GLY A 66 -2.87 -16.99 12.50
CA GLY A 66 -2.06 -15.78 12.39
C GLY A 66 -2.54 -14.88 11.25
N LEU A 67 -2.93 -15.46 10.12
CA LEU A 67 -3.53 -14.75 9.00
C LEU A 67 -4.84 -14.05 9.40
N LEU A 68 -5.73 -14.72 10.12
CA LEU A 68 -6.97 -14.10 10.58
C LEU A 68 -6.69 -12.92 11.52
N ILE A 69 -5.67 -13.02 12.37
CA ILE A 69 -5.21 -11.94 13.25
C ILE A 69 -4.65 -10.78 12.41
N THR A 70 -3.82 -11.05 11.41
CA THR A 70 -3.31 -10.05 10.45
C THR A 70 -4.46 -9.31 9.75
N LEU A 71 -5.41 -10.04 9.17
CA LEU A 71 -6.56 -9.44 8.47
C LEU A 71 -7.42 -8.62 9.41
N LYS A 72 -7.71 -9.13 10.61
CA LYS A 72 -8.49 -8.40 11.62
C LYS A 72 -7.79 -7.10 12.03
N LEU A 73 -6.47 -7.13 12.24
CA LEU A 73 -5.70 -5.95 12.62
C LEU A 73 -5.80 -4.89 11.51
N VAL A 74 -5.51 -5.28 10.27
CA VAL A 74 -5.52 -4.39 9.11
C VAL A 74 -6.91 -3.80 8.89
N VAL A 75 -7.96 -4.63 8.90
CA VAL A 75 -9.34 -4.15 8.67
C VAL A 75 -9.74 -3.15 9.75
N VAL A 76 -9.50 -3.46 11.03
CA VAL A 76 -9.85 -2.53 12.11
C VAL A 76 -9.06 -1.23 11.99
N SER A 77 -7.75 -1.29 11.77
CA SER A 77 -6.92 -0.10 11.63
C SER A 77 -7.29 0.76 10.43
N ILE A 78 -7.61 0.15 9.28
CA ILE A 78 -8.06 0.88 8.09
C ILE A 78 -9.40 1.57 8.36
N LEU A 79 -10.35 0.91 9.02
CA LEU A 79 -11.67 1.49 9.32
C LEU A 79 -11.58 2.65 10.32
N VAL A 80 -10.82 2.47 11.41
CA VAL A 80 -10.58 3.55 12.38
C VAL A 80 -9.81 4.69 11.72
N GLY A 81 -8.78 4.35 10.93
CA GLY A 81 -8.02 5.34 10.19
C GLY A 81 -8.85 6.10 9.16
N ALA A 82 -9.77 5.45 8.47
CA ALA A 82 -10.72 6.08 7.55
C ALA A 82 -11.61 7.09 8.30
N ALA A 83 -12.17 6.69 9.44
CA ALA A 83 -12.98 7.57 10.28
C ALA A 83 -12.19 8.81 10.76
N LEU A 84 -10.93 8.62 11.19
CA LEU A 84 -10.04 9.71 11.60
C LEU A 84 -9.58 10.57 10.42
N SER A 85 -9.42 9.98 9.23
CA SER A 85 -8.90 10.68 8.06
C SER A 85 -9.82 11.79 7.55
N ILE A 86 -11.14 11.63 7.72
CA ILE A 86 -12.16 12.60 7.28
C ILE A 86 -11.96 13.97 7.96
N PRO A 87 -11.97 14.09 9.31
CA PRO A 87 -11.72 15.36 9.96
C PRO A 87 -10.29 15.88 9.73
N ILE A 88 -9.29 15.01 9.61
CA ILE A 88 -7.90 15.42 9.32
C ILE A 88 -7.81 16.05 7.92
N ALA A 89 -8.38 15.42 6.90
CA ALA A 89 -8.43 15.95 5.54
C ALA A 89 -9.20 17.27 5.48
N ALA A 90 -10.34 17.36 6.18
CA ALA A 90 -11.09 18.62 6.29
C ALA A 90 -10.26 19.74 6.95
N ALA A 91 -9.55 19.43 8.05
CA ALA A 91 -8.67 20.39 8.72
C ALA A 91 -7.50 20.83 7.82
N ARG A 92 -6.91 19.91 7.04
CA ARG A 92 -5.85 20.22 6.06
C ARG A 92 -6.31 21.18 4.95
N MET A 93 -7.58 21.12 4.58
CA MET A 93 -8.19 21.99 3.56
C MET A 93 -8.81 23.26 4.15
N SER A 94 -8.80 23.43 5.47
CA SER A 94 -9.41 24.58 6.13
C SER A 94 -8.65 25.88 5.84
N ASN A 95 -9.38 26.99 5.75
CA ASN A 95 -8.81 28.34 5.72
C ASN A 95 -8.24 28.76 7.10
N ASN A 96 -8.63 28.09 8.19
CA ASN A 96 -8.09 28.38 9.51
C ASN A 96 -6.64 27.89 9.61
N ARG A 97 -5.69 28.83 9.71
CA ARG A 97 -4.25 28.56 9.82
C ARG A 97 -3.88 27.58 10.95
N TRP A 98 -4.57 27.63 12.08
CA TRP A 98 -4.27 26.78 13.23
C TRP A 98 -4.67 25.33 13.00
N LEU A 99 -5.91 25.11 12.54
CA LEU A 99 -6.38 23.76 12.19
C LEU A 99 -5.53 23.14 11.08
N LYS A 100 -5.21 23.93 10.06
CA LYS A 100 -4.35 23.50 8.96
C LYS A 100 -2.94 23.14 9.44
N ALA A 101 -2.35 23.94 10.34
CA ALA A 101 -1.02 23.70 10.88
C ALA A 101 -0.96 22.45 11.76
N ILE A 102 -1.93 22.24 12.65
CA ILE A 102 -2.00 21.04 13.50
C ILE A 102 -2.16 19.79 12.63
N ALA A 103 -3.09 19.80 11.69
CA ALA A 103 -3.31 18.66 10.80
C ALA A 103 -2.09 18.42 9.88
N PHE A 104 -1.41 19.47 9.43
CA PHE A 104 -0.15 19.34 8.70
C PHE A 104 0.93 18.68 9.55
N GLY A 105 1.12 19.12 10.80
CA GLY A 105 2.11 18.53 11.72
C GLY A 105 1.84 17.05 11.99
N TYR A 106 0.57 16.69 12.22
CA TYR A 106 0.15 15.30 12.33
C TYR A 106 0.51 14.47 11.09
N VAL A 107 0.07 14.91 9.90
CA VAL A 107 0.32 14.20 8.64
C VAL A 107 1.82 14.09 8.36
N TYR A 108 2.56 15.17 8.61
CA TYR A 108 4.02 15.22 8.45
C TYR A 108 4.71 14.21 9.36
N PHE A 109 4.35 14.16 10.64
CA PHE A 109 4.93 13.22 11.60
C PHE A 109 4.65 11.76 11.23
N PHE A 110 3.38 11.40 11.02
CA PHE A 110 3.00 10.01 10.80
C PHE A 110 3.42 9.45 9.44
N ARG A 111 3.50 10.29 8.40
CA ARG A 111 4.04 9.88 7.09
C ARG A 111 5.56 10.00 6.99
N GLY A 112 6.16 10.87 7.81
CA GLY A 112 7.61 11.08 7.84
C GLY A 112 8.38 10.13 8.75
N THR A 113 7.70 9.33 9.57
CA THR A 113 8.33 8.38 10.50
C THR A 113 7.98 6.93 10.17
N PRO A 114 8.91 5.98 10.40
CA PRO A 114 8.63 4.55 10.16
C PRO A 114 7.49 4.04 11.05
N LEU A 115 6.58 3.25 10.47
CA LEU A 115 5.49 2.61 11.22
C LEU A 115 6.04 1.77 12.40
N LEU A 116 7.16 1.06 12.20
CA LEU A 116 7.85 0.31 13.26
C LEU A 116 8.21 1.19 14.46
N ALA A 117 8.78 2.37 14.21
CA ALA A 117 9.15 3.30 15.27
C ALA A 117 7.91 3.79 16.01
N GLN A 118 6.82 4.08 15.30
CA GLN A 118 5.54 4.48 15.91
C GLN A 118 4.96 3.35 16.79
N THR A 119 4.98 2.11 16.30
CA THR A 119 4.55 0.94 17.06
C THR A 119 5.39 0.75 18.32
N PHE A 120 6.71 0.93 18.24
CA PHE A 120 7.60 0.84 19.42
C PHE A 120 7.40 1.98 20.41
N LEU A 121 7.23 3.21 19.93
CA LEU A 121 6.95 4.35 20.81
C LEU A 121 5.64 4.13 21.57
N ILE A 122 4.60 3.61 20.90
CA ILE A 122 3.31 3.33 21.54
C ILE A 122 3.41 2.14 22.49
N TYR A 123 4.05 1.04 22.11
CA TYR A 123 4.09 -0.17 22.94
C TYR A 123 5.11 -0.07 24.09
N TYR A 124 6.37 0.28 23.78
CA TYR A 124 7.44 0.37 24.78
C TYR A 124 7.51 1.75 25.44
N GLY A 125 7.38 2.82 24.65
CA GLY A 125 7.52 4.20 25.14
C GLY A 125 6.44 4.59 26.15
N PHE A 126 5.17 4.27 25.88
CA PHE A 126 4.10 4.49 26.86
C PHE A 126 4.22 3.59 28.10
N GLY A 127 4.89 2.44 27.97
CA GLY A 127 5.24 1.58 29.10
C GLY A 127 6.04 2.30 30.18
N THR A 128 6.89 3.27 29.82
CA THR A 128 7.66 4.09 30.78
C THR A 128 6.75 4.98 31.64
N PHE A 129 5.59 5.38 31.13
CA PHE A 129 4.60 6.19 31.85
C PHE A 129 3.56 5.36 32.61
N ARG A 130 3.83 4.07 32.84
CA ARG A 130 2.91 3.15 33.52
C ARG A 130 2.28 3.74 34.79
N PRO A 131 3.02 4.31 35.76
CA PRO A 131 2.41 4.82 37.01
C PRO A 131 1.32 5.87 36.76
N PHE A 132 1.54 6.75 35.77
CA PHE A 132 0.55 7.75 35.36
C PHE A 132 -0.63 7.13 34.61
N LEU A 133 -0.37 6.21 33.66
CA LEU A 133 -1.44 5.54 32.92
C LEU A 133 -2.31 4.66 33.82
N GLU A 134 -1.73 4.10 34.88
CA GLU A 134 -2.42 3.28 35.88
C GLU A 134 -3.32 4.17 36.77
N SER A 135 -2.86 5.36 37.16
CA SER A 135 -3.66 6.29 37.98
C SER A 135 -4.90 6.84 37.25
N ILE A 136 -4.83 6.98 35.92
CA ILE A 136 -5.97 7.40 35.08
C ILE A 136 -6.75 6.23 34.45
N GLY A 137 -6.43 4.98 34.83
CA GLY A 137 -7.14 3.78 34.36
C GLY A 137 -6.87 3.37 32.90
N LEU A 138 -5.97 4.04 32.19
CA LEU A 138 -5.64 3.72 30.79
C LEU A 138 -4.62 2.58 30.64
N TRP A 139 -3.98 2.15 31.73
CA TRP A 139 -2.98 1.08 31.66
C TRP A 139 -3.53 -0.24 31.10
N VAL A 140 -4.82 -0.53 31.32
CA VAL A 140 -5.48 -1.72 30.75
C VAL A 140 -5.44 -1.73 29.22
N PHE A 141 -5.50 -0.55 28.59
CA PHE A 141 -5.37 -0.42 27.14
C PHE A 141 -3.92 -0.61 26.70
N PHE A 142 -2.97 0.12 27.29
CA PHE A 142 -1.57 0.15 26.84
C PHE A 142 -0.75 -1.10 27.20
N ARG A 143 -1.20 -1.91 28.17
CA ARG A 143 -0.55 -3.18 28.50
C ARG A 143 -0.76 -4.27 27.44
N ASP A 144 -1.79 -4.12 26.60
CA ASP A 144 -2.14 -5.10 25.57
C ASP A 144 -1.50 -4.73 24.23
N ALA A 145 -0.69 -5.64 23.69
CA ALA A 145 0.04 -5.41 22.44
C ALA A 145 -0.88 -5.19 21.25
N TRP A 146 -2.03 -5.87 21.24
CA TRP A 146 -3.03 -5.74 20.18
C TRP A 146 -3.64 -4.34 20.14
N ASN A 147 -4.03 -3.79 21.30
CA ASN A 147 -4.52 -2.42 21.41
C ASN A 147 -3.48 -1.38 20.97
N CYS A 148 -2.23 -1.55 21.38
CA CYS A 148 -1.11 -0.70 20.97
C CYS A 148 -0.87 -0.76 19.45
N ALA A 149 -0.95 -1.96 18.85
CA ALA A 149 -0.85 -2.15 17.41
C ALA A 149 -1.99 -1.44 16.67
N ILE A 150 -3.24 -1.63 17.10
CA ILE A 150 -4.40 -0.92 16.51
C ILE A 150 -4.20 0.57 16.57
N LEU A 151 -3.81 1.13 17.72
CA LEU A 151 -3.59 2.57 17.88
C LEU A 151 -2.53 3.08 16.91
N ALA A 152 -1.35 2.45 16.89
CA ALA A 152 -0.25 2.85 16.01
C ALA A 152 -0.63 2.81 14.53
N PHE A 153 -1.23 1.70 14.10
CA PHE A 153 -1.60 1.46 12.71
C PHE A 153 -2.75 2.39 12.27
N SER A 154 -3.74 2.62 13.14
CA SER A 154 -4.86 3.52 12.85
C SER A 154 -4.40 4.96 12.68
N LEU A 155 -3.49 5.43 13.55
CA LEU A 155 -2.94 6.78 13.45
C LEU A 155 -2.06 6.93 12.20
N ASN A 156 -1.25 5.91 11.90
CA ASN A 156 -0.43 5.91 10.69
C ASN A 156 -1.31 5.99 9.43
N THR A 157 -2.23 5.03 9.27
CA THR A 157 -3.06 4.97 8.06
C THR A 157 -4.03 6.15 7.97
N ALA A 158 -4.52 6.71 9.09
CA ALA A 158 -5.31 7.96 9.06
C ALA A 158 -4.55 9.11 8.38
N ALA A 159 -3.25 9.23 8.60
CA ALA A 159 -2.43 10.27 7.95
C ALA A 159 -2.28 10.05 6.44
N TYR A 160 -2.05 8.80 6.00
CA TYR A 160 -1.98 8.45 4.58
C TYR A 160 -3.34 8.62 3.89
N GLN A 161 -4.40 8.10 4.49
CA GLN A 161 -5.77 8.22 3.99
C GLN A 161 -6.25 9.67 3.92
N ALA A 162 -5.88 10.51 4.90
CA ALA A 162 -6.25 11.93 4.88
C ALA A 162 -5.58 12.67 3.72
N GLU A 163 -4.32 12.34 3.42
CA GLU A 163 -3.64 12.95 2.28
C GLU A 163 -4.16 12.41 0.94
N ILE A 164 -4.50 11.12 0.86
CA ILE A 164 -5.18 10.53 -0.30
C ILE A 164 -6.48 11.28 -0.57
N LEU A 165 -7.34 11.42 0.45
CA LEU A 165 -8.63 12.10 0.33
C LEU A 165 -8.46 13.57 -0.06
N ARG A 166 -7.53 14.28 0.59
CA ARG A 166 -7.20 15.68 0.27
C ARG A 166 -6.71 15.82 -1.17
N GLY A 167 -5.79 14.96 -1.60
CA GLY A 167 -5.24 14.96 -2.96
C GLY A 167 -6.31 14.68 -4.01
N ALA A 168 -7.20 13.73 -3.74
CA ALA A 168 -8.29 13.37 -4.64
C ALA A 168 -9.37 14.46 -4.75
N ILE A 169 -9.66 15.19 -3.67
CA ILE A 169 -10.56 16.34 -3.72
C ILE A 169 -9.95 17.48 -4.54
N GLN A 170 -8.64 17.71 -4.40
CA GLN A 170 -7.93 18.77 -5.12
C GLN A 170 -7.67 18.46 -6.60
N SER A 171 -7.71 17.18 -7.00
CA SER A 171 -7.50 16.79 -8.40
C SER A 171 -8.74 16.99 -9.28
N VAL A 172 -9.92 17.24 -8.69
CA VAL A 172 -11.14 17.55 -9.44
C VAL A 172 -11.00 18.91 -10.10
N ALA A 173 -11.23 18.96 -11.41
CA ALA A 173 -11.03 20.16 -12.23
C ALA A 173 -11.81 21.38 -11.70
N MET A 174 -11.16 22.55 -11.72
CA MET A 174 -11.77 23.81 -11.25
C MET A 174 -13.07 24.15 -12.02
N GLY A 175 -13.17 23.75 -13.30
CA GLY A 175 -14.38 23.94 -14.10
C GLY A 175 -15.65 23.30 -13.50
N GLN A 176 -15.52 22.25 -12.68
CA GLN A 176 -16.68 21.68 -11.95
C GLN A 176 -17.19 22.64 -10.86
N TRP A 177 -16.28 23.34 -10.19
CA TRP A 177 -16.62 24.35 -9.20
C TRP A 177 -17.21 25.60 -9.86
N GLU A 178 -16.57 26.07 -10.92
CA GLU A 178 -17.01 27.26 -11.69
C GLU A 178 -18.36 27.02 -12.36
N GLY A 179 -18.57 25.86 -12.98
CA GLY A 179 -19.84 25.49 -13.62
C GLY A 179 -21.00 25.42 -12.63
N ALA A 180 -20.78 24.83 -11.45
CA ALA A 180 -21.80 24.81 -10.40
C ALA A 180 -22.10 26.23 -9.86
N ALA A 181 -21.07 27.08 -9.74
CA ALA A 181 -21.25 28.47 -9.34
C ALA A 181 -22.04 29.28 -10.38
N ALA A 182 -21.80 29.06 -11.68
CA ALA A 182 -22.54 29.70 -12.78
C ALA A 182 -24.03 29.32 -12.78
N LEU A 183 -24.37 28.11 -12.31
CA LEU A 183 -25.74 27.65 -12.11
C LEU A 183 -26.36 28.11 -10.77
N GLY A 184 -25.66 28.93 -9.97
CA GLY A 184 -26.13 29.39 -8.67
C GLY A 184 -26.18 28.31 -7.58
N ILE A 185 -25.52 27.17 -7.78
CA ILE A 185 -25.52 26.06 -6.83
C ILE A 185 -24.59 26.40 -5.66
N SER A 186 -25.09 26.26 -4.42
CA SER A 186 -24.29 26.53 -3.22
C SER A 186 -23.07 25.62 -3.11
N LYS A 187 -21.94 26.15 -2.61
CA LYS A 187 -20.67 25.41 -2.44
C LYS A 187 -20.82 24.09 -1.68
N ARG A 188 -21.71 24.04 -0.69
CA ARG A 188 -21.97 22.81 0.07
C ARG A 188 -22.61 21.73 -0.80
N VAL A 189 -23.61 22.10 -1.60
CA VAL A 189 -24.27 21.18 -2.53
C VAL A 189 -23.29 20.76 -3.62
N THR A 190 -22.52 21.69 -4.18
CA THR A 190 -21.46 21.41 -5.15
C THR A 190 -20.46 20.39 -4.60
N PHE A 191 -19.97 20.60 -3.38
CA PHE A 191 -19.03 19.67 -2.76
C PHE A 191 -19.61 18.26 -2.62
N TRP A 192 -20.77 18.11 -1.97
CA TRP A 192 -21.33 16.80 -1.65
C TRP A 192 -21.88 16.05 -2.87
N LYS A 193 -22.45 16.76 -3.85
CA LYS A 193 -23.11 16.13 -5.00
C LYS A 193 -22.28 16.07 -6.27
N VAL A 194 -21.28 16.94 -6.43
CA VAL A 194 -20.47 17.03 -7.65
C VAL A 194 -19.03 16.60 -7.38
N ILE A 195 -18.37 17.26 -6.42
CA ILE A 195 -16.92 17.12 -6.24
C ILE A 195 -16.56 15.83 -5.49
N LEU A 196 -17.21 15.58 -4.35
CA LEU A 196 -16.89 14.43 -3.49
C LEU A 196 -17.06 13.08 -4.21
N PRO A 197 -18.15 12.83 -4.96
CA PRO A 197 -18.28 11.57 -5.69
C PRO A 197 -17.15 11.35 -6.71
N GLN A 198 -16.76 12.40 -7.44
CA GLN A 198 -15.64 12.34 -8.40
C GLN A 198 -14.31 12.09 -7.68
N ALA A 199 -14.07 12.80 -6.58
CA ALA A 199 -12.88 12.62 -5.75
C ALA A 199 -12.77 11.20 -5.20
N LEU A 200 -13.87 10.59 -4.73
CA LEU A 200 -13.87 9.22 -4.21
C LEU A 200 -13.51 8.19 -5.29
N ILE A 201 -13.90 8.41 -6.55
CA ILE A 201 -13.48 7.55 -7.67
C ILE A 201 -11.96 7.66 -7.89
N VAL A 202 -11.42 8.88 -7.86
CA VAL A 202 -9.96 9.10 -8.00
C VAL A 202 -9.18 8.52 -6.82
N ALA A 203 -9.73 8.60 -5.61
CA ALA A 203 -9.10 8.09 -4.39
C ALA A 203 -9.04 6.56 -4.32
N LEU A 204 -9.85 5.85 -5.12
CA LEU A 204 -9.97 4.40 -5.06
C LEU A 204 -8.62 3.69 -5.26
N ARG A 205 -7.88 3.99 -6.32
CA ARG A 205 -6.59 3.32 -6.57
C ARG A 205 -5.56 3.56 -5.44
N PRO A 206 -5.32 4.80 -4.99
CA PRO A 206 -4.47 5.04 -3.82
C PRO A 206 -4.94 4.32 -2.55
N TYR A 207 -6.25 4.23 -2.29
CA TYR A 207 -6.77 3.50 -1.13
C TYR A 207 -6.45 1.99 -1.22
N GLY A 208 -6.58 1.38 -2.40
CA GLY A 208 -6.19 -0.02 -2.60
C GLY A 208 -4.71 -0.26 -2.31
N ASN A 209 -3.86 0.64 -2.78
CA ASN A 209 -2.42 0.58 -2.50
C ASN A 209 -2.12 0.71 -1.00
N GLU A 210 -2.82 1.62 -0.30
CA GLU A 210 -2.67 1.79 1.16
C GLU A 210 -3.04 0.50 1.91
N ILE A 211 -4.14 -0.17 1.55
CA ILE A 211 -4.52 -1.44 2.19
C ILE A 211 -3.47 -2.53 1.92
N ILE A 212 -2.96 -2.64 0.69
CA ILE A 212 -1.90 -3.60 0.35
C ILE A 212 -0.63 -3.33 1.17
N LEU A 213 -0.23 -2.06 1.29
CA LEU A 213 0.91 -1.66 2.10
C LEU A 213 0.67 -1.96 3.58
N MET A 214 -0.55 -1.77 4.08
CA MET A 214 -0.91 -2.06 5.47
C MET A 214 -0.83 -3.57 5.79
N ILE A 215 -1.25 -4.45 4.87
CA ILE A 215 -1.11 -5.90 5.02
C ILE A 215 0.37 -6.30 5.10
N LYS A 216 1.22 -5.76 4.22
CA LYS A 216 2.66 -6.05 4.24
C LYS A 216 3.32 -5.48 5.49
N GLY A 217 2.94 -4.26 5.87
CA GLY A 217 3.44 -3.54 7.03
C GLY A 217 3.01 -4.17 8.35
N SER A 218 1.90 -4.91 8.39
CA SER A 218 1.42 -5.57 9.61
C SER A 218 2.41 -6.57 10.18
N ALA A 219 3.28 -7.17 9.35
CA ALA A 219 4.26 -8.15 9.77
C ALA A 219 5.20 -7.66 10.90
N ILE A 220 5.34 -6.35 11.08
CA ILE A 220 6.16 -5.78 12.16
C ILE A 220 5.59 -6.07 13.56
N VAL A 221 4.29 -6.35 13.69
CA VAL A 221 3.66 -6.59 15.00
C VAL A 221 4.13 -7.89 15.65
N ALA A 222 4.69 -8.80 14.85
CA ALA A 222 5.41 -9.99 15.31
C ALA A 222 6.58 -9.67 16.27
N ILE A 223 7.07 -8.42 16.27
CA ILE A 223 8.14 -7.97 17.16
C ILE A 223 7.59 -7.56 18.53
N ILE A 224 6.34 -7.09 18.61
CA ILE A 224 5.69 -6.65 19.85
C ILE A 224 4.75 -7.72 20.42
N THR A 225 5.11 -9.00 20.31
CA THR A 225 4.40 -10.17 20.90
C THR A 225 3.01 -10.49 20.34
N VAL A 226 2.58 -9.83 19.26
CA VAL A 226 1.35 -10.20 18.55
C VAL A 226 1.62 -11.42 17.67
N LEU A 227 0.83 -12.49 17.86
CA LEU A 227 0.90 -13.72 17.07
C LEU A 227 0.08 -13.58 15.77
N ASP A 228 0.49 -12.65 14.92
CA ASP A 228 -0.03 -12.52 13.55
C ASP A 228 0.62 -13.57 12.63
N LEU A 229 0.40 -13.49 11.30
CA LEU A 229 1.01 -14.42 10.35
C LEU A 229 2.54 -14.49 10.52
N MET A 230 3.22 -13.35 10.63
CA MET A 230 4.67 -13.30 10.83
C MET A 230 5.06 -13.73 12.27
N GLY A 231 4.22 -13.46 13.26
CA GLY A 231 4.40 -13.92 14.64
C GLY A 231 4.41 -15.45 14.74
N GLU A 232 3.43 -16.13 14.13
CA GLU A 232 3.39 -17.59 14.07
C GLU A 232 4.53 -18.17 13.22
N THR A 233 4.93 -17.47 12.16
CA THR A 233 6.13 -17.82 11.36
C THR A 233 7.40 -17.82 12.20
N ARG A 234 7.63 -16.75 12.98
CA ARG A 234 8.80 -16.63 13.86
C ARG A 234 8.78 -17.67 14.97
N ARG A 235 7.59 -18.01 15.48
CA ARG A 235 7.40 -19.06 16.49
C ARG A 235 7.66 -20.47 15.92
N ALA A 236 7.30 -20.72 14.67
CA ALA A 236 7.63 -21.96 13.99
C ALA A 236 9.14 -22.07 13.78
N TYR A 237 9.76 -21.00 13.24
CA TYR A 237 11.19 -20.93 13.02
C TYR A 237 12.00 -21.14 14.30
N SER A 238 11.60 -20.53 15.43
CA SER A 238 12.33 -20.68 16.69
C SER A 238 12.30 -22.10 17.26
N ARG A 239 11.41 -22.97 16.77
CA ARG A 239 11.29 -24.36 17.17
C ARG A 239 11.98 -25.32 16.21
N THR A 240 11.99 -25.00 14.92
CA THR A 240 12.51 -25.88 13.87
C THR A 240 13.89 -25.47 13.37
N PHE A 241 14.25 -24.18 13.52
CA PHE A 241 15.39 -23.52 12.86
C PHE A 241 15.38 -23.67 11.33
N ASP A 242 14.20 -23.93 10.75
CA ASP A 242 14.05 -24.20 9.34
C ASP A 242 13.53 -22.95 8.62
N PHE A 243 14.34 -22.41 7.71
CA PHE A 243 13.99 -21.20 6.95
C PHE A 243 12.75 -21.37 6.07
N GLN A 244 12.34 -22.60 5.76
CA GLN A 244 11.12 -22.87 4.99
C GLN A 244 9.87 -22.28 5.63
N THR A 245 9.85 -22.08 6.96
CA THR A 245 8.72 -21.41 7.62
C THR A 245 8.50 -20.00 7.06
N TYR A 246 9.57 -19.24 6.81
CA TYR A 246 9.51 -17.92 6.19
C TYR A 246 9.12 -17.97 4.72
N LEU A 247 9.51 -19.02 4.00
CA LEU A 247 9.09 -19.22 2.61
C LEU A 247 7.58 -19.41 2.51
N TRP A 248 7.00 -20.24 3.38
CA TRP A 248 5.54 -20.42 3.46
C TRP A 248 4.81 -19.12 3.78
N ALA A 249 5.31 -18.36 4.76
CA ALA A 249 4.75 -17.06 5.09
C ALA A 249 4.81 -16.09 3.90
N ALA A 250 5.94 -16.04 3.18
CA ALA A 250 6.10 -15.21 1.99
C ALA A 250 5.12 -15.58 0.88
N VAL A 251 4.91 -16.87 0.63
CA VAL A 251 3.90 -17.36 -0.32
C VAL A 251 2.50 -16.95 0.12
N ILE A 252 2.15 -17.12 1.40
CA ILE A 252 0.83 -16.73 1.93
C ILE A 252 0.62 -15.22 1.76
N TYR A 253 1.59 -14.38 2.15
CA TYR A 253 1.53 -12.92 1.95
C TYR A 253 1.36 -12.55 0.47
N LEU A 254 2.10 -13.22 -0.43
CA LEU A 254 1.98 -13.00 -1.88
C LEU A 254 0.57 -13.34 -2.37
N LEU A 255 0.03 -14.49 -1.98
CA LEU A 255 -1.32 -14.91 -2.36
C LEU A 255 -2.39 -13.92 -1.89
N ILE A 256 -2.29 -13.43 -0.65
CA ILE A 256 -3.26 -12.46 -0.11
C ILE A 256 -3.15 -11.12 -0.82
N VAL A 257 -1.93 -10.64 -1.05
CA VAL A 257 -1.70 -9.37 -1.76
C VAL A 257 -2.22 -9.45 -3.19
N GLU A 258 -1.95 -10.54 -3.90
CA GLU A 258 -2.42 -10.71 -5.28
C GLU A 258 -3.94 -10.91 -5.34
N ALA A 259 -4.53 -11.67 -4.41
CA ALA A 259 -5.98 -11.78 -4.29
C ALA A 259 -6.64 -10.42 -4.04
N LEU A 260 -6.11 -9.64 -3.08
CA LEU A 260 -6.62 -8.30 -2.78
C LEU A 260 -6.48 -7.37 -3.97
N ARG A 261 -5.33 -7.40 -4.66
CA ARG A 261 -5.09 -6.58 -5.86
C ARG A 261 -6.08 -6.92 -6.96
N HIS A 262 -6.33 -8.20 -7.25
CA HIS A 262 -7.32 -8.60 -8.25
C HIS A 262 -8.74 -8.17 -7.88
N ILE A 263 -9.13 -8.33 -6.60
CA ILE A 263 -10.43 -7.85 -6.10
C ILE A 263 -10.53 -6.33 -6.29
N TRP A 264 -9.47 -5.59 -5.93
CA TRP A 264 -9.45 -4.13 -6.05
C TRP A 264 -9.51 -3.67 -7.50
N ASP A 265 -8.71 -4.26 -8.38
CA ASP A 265 -8.69 -3.96 -9.81
C ASP A 265 -10.06 -4.23 -10.46
N TYR A 266 -10.74 -5.32 -10.05
CA TYR A 266 -12.08 -5.62 -10.51
C TYR A 266 -13.10 -4.55 -10.06
N LEU A 267 -13.05 -4.15 -8.78
CA LEU A 267 -13.90 -3.08 -8.23
C LEU A 267 -13.64 -1.74 -8.92
N GLU A 268 -12.37 -1.39 -9.14
CA GLU A 268 -11.96 -0.17 -9.84
C GLU A 268 -12.50 -0.14 -11.27
N ARG A 269 -12.31 -1.22 -12.04
CA ARG A 269 -12.81 -1.32 -13.42
C ARG A 269 -14.33 -1.19 -13.49
N LYS A 270 -15.05 -1.80 -12.53
CA LYS A 270 -16.51 -1.70 -12.48
C LYS A 270 -16.98 -0.27 -12.21
N LEU A 271 -16.32 0.44 -11.29
CA LEU A 271 -16.69 1.80 -10.92
C LEU A 271 -16.30 2.83 -11.99
N THR A 272 -15.14 2.66 -12.62
CA THR A 272 -14.59 3.60 -13.62
C THR A 272 -15.05 3.35 -15.06
N ARG A 273 -15.94 2.36 -15.30
CA ARG A 273 -16.44 2.01 -16.63
C ARG A 273 -16.99 3.19 -17.42
N HIS A 274 -17.53 4.20 -16.75
CA HIS A 274 -18.09 5.40 -17.37
C HIS A 274 -17.05 6.46 -17.79
N LEU A 275 -15.78 6.32 -17.36
CA LEU A 275 -14.69 7.25 -17.69
C LEU A 275 -13.91 6.87 -18.95
N VAL A 276 -14.02 5.62 -19.43
CA VAL A 276 -13.27 5.09 -20.58
C VAL A 276 -14.04 5.29 -21.89
N ARG A 277 -14.66 6.46 -22.08
CA ARG A 277 -15.37 6.80 -23.33
C ARG A 277 -14.62 7.85 -24.12
#